data_AF-A0A0A1WPP5-F1
#
_entry.id   AF-A0A0A1WPP5-F1
#
_cell.length_a   1.000
_cell.length_b   1.000
_cell.length_c   1.000
_cell.angle_alpha   90.00
_cell.angle_beta   90.00
_cell.angle_gamma   90.00
#
_symmetry.space_group_name_H-M   'P 1'
#
loop_
_entity.id
_entity.type
_entity.pdbx_description
1 polymer ?
#
loop_
_entity_poly.entity_id
_entity_poly.type
_entity_poly.pdbx_seq_one_letter_code
_entity_poly.pdbx_strand_id
1 'polypeptide(L)'
;MLHFRKQLLICSLLITALVQTPTISANRYERSANDADFMTIIVDETMRNLVKQCNKSVRAEAQTSELQQDEEMPVTMKQLGDLMQKTVSSLSDTFTKRLLLRFPKTCADILPPGVRDRDDVYSLHISGYTPINVYCLSDVDGGCPWTVVHRRQDKDTEFNLRWPDYKAGFGDPYKSFFVGMQSLFWLTSDEPQELRIVMRLNSDSVDEIANYDHFAIGDEGEQYALKMVGKFSGNASDELSKLIGYKFRTRDRVGYCIGKEKVGGWWKEGCAKSKLNGMYAPTKWEVKQQVGIIWDNKTTLGMNYSLEYVHMAIRPKYCLKIKTEL
;
A
#
# COMPACT_ATOMS: atom_id res chain seq x y z
N MET A 1 34.19 -34.70 -14.89
CA MET A 1 34.80 -33.39 -15.26
C MET A 1 34.34 -32.84 -16.62
N LEU A 2 34.46 -33.56 -17.74
CA LEU A 2 34.12 -33.03 -19.08
C LEU A 2 32.62 -32.69 -19.28
N HIS A 3 31.74 -33.46 -18.64
CA HIS A 3 30.28 -33.26 -18.67
C HIS A 3 29.85 -32.01 -17.87
N PHE A 4 30.61 -31.70 -16.81
CA PHE A 4 30.37 -30.55 -15.92
C PHE A 4 30.77 -29.23 -16.57
N ARG A 5 31.91 -29.21 -17.27
CA ARG A 5 32.31 -28.08 -18.12
C ARG A 5 31.28 -27.78 -19.21
N LYS A 6 30.65 -28.81 -19.78
CA LYS A 6 29.55 -28.64 -20.75
C LYS A 6 28.30 -28.05 -20.12
N GLN A 7 27.90 -28.45 -18.91
CA GLN A 7 26.73 -27.87 -18.22
C GLN A 7 26.95 -26.42 -17.78
N LEU A 8 28.15 -26.05 -17.32
CA LEU A 8 28.50 -24.65 -17.03
C LEU A 8 28.54 -23.79 -18.29
N LEU A 9 29.07 -24.32 -19.40
CA LEU A 9 29.02 -23.66 -20.71
C LEU A 9 27.59 -23.52 -21.22
N ILE A 10 26.72 -24.50 -21.01
CA ILE A 10 25.30 -24.41 -21.37
C ILE A 10 24.60 -23.35 -20.52
N CYS A 11 24.87 -23.27 -19.21
CA CYS A 11 24.36 -22.19 -18.37
C CYS A 11 24.89 -20.82 -18.83
N SER A 12 26.18 -20.68 -19.14
CA SER A 12 26.72 -19.41 -19.62
C SER A 12 26.18 -19.02 -21.00
N LEU A 13 25.96 -19.99 -21.90
CA LEU A 13 25.40 -19.82 -23.24
C LEU A 13 23.90 -19.51 -23.22
N LEU A 14 23.11 -20.14 -22.35
CA LEU A 14 21.69 -19.81 -22.15
C LEU A 14 21.54 -18.41 -21.56
N ILE A 15 22.43 -18.02 -20.65
CA ILE A 15 22.44 -16.67 -20.08
C ILE A 15 22.90 -15.62 -21.12
N THR A 16 23.89 -15.93 -21.97
CA THR A 16 24.30 -15.01 -23.05
C THR A 16 23.24 -14.88 -24.14
N ALA A 17 22.52 -15.95 -24.47
CA ALA A 17 21.40 -15.91 -25.40
C ALA A 17 20.24 -15.05 -24.88
N LEU A 18 20.02 -14.99 -23.56
CA LEU A 18 19.00 -14.13 -22.93
C LEU A 18 19.41 -12.64 -22.92
N VAL A 19 20.71 -12.33 -22.78
CA VAL A 19 21.28 -10.97 -22.85
C VAL A 19 21.29 -10.39 -24.27
N GLN A 20 21.18 -11.24 -25.31
CA GLN A 20 21.17 -10.84 -26.72
C GLN A 20 19.77 -10.56 -27.28
N THR A 21 18.72 -10.66 -26.47
CA THR A 21 17.41 -10.16 -26.88
C THR A 21 17.48 -8.62 -26.97
N PRO A 22 17.03 -8.01 -28.07
CA PRO A 22 17.30 -6.61 -28.33
C PRO A 22 16.67 -5.74 -27.25
N THR A 23 17.55 -5.02 -26.55
CA THR A 23 17.19 -3.91 -25.67
C THR A 23 16.41 -2.89 -26.49
N ILE A 24 15.21 -2.55 -26.02
CA ILE A 24 14.45 -1.46 -26.62
C ILE A 24 15.31 -0.20 -26.46
N SER A 25 15.75 0.32 -27.60
CA SER A 25 16.64 1.47 -27.73
C SER A 25 16.11 2.68 -26.98
N ALA A 26 16.90 3.18 -26.04
CA ALA A 26 16.68 4.39 -25.26
C ALA A 26 16.82 5.68 -26.08
N ASN A 27 16.15 5.79 -27.24
CA ASN A 27 16.22 6.99 -28.09
C ASN A 27 14.85 7.58 -28.44
N ARG A 28 13.84 7.31 -27.61
CA ARG A 28 12.57 8.05 -27.66
C ARG A 28 12.08 8.34 -26.24
N TYR A 29 12.96 8.94 -25.43
CA TYR A 29 12.68 9.31 -24.05
C TYR A 29 12.04 10.71 -23.96
N GLU A 30 10.99 10.91 -24.73
CA GLU A 30 10.07 12.03 -24.54
C GLU A 30 8.64 11.53 -24.79
N ARG A 31 7.80 11.72 -23.76
CA ARG A 31 6.37 11.40 -23.64
C ARG A 31 6.02 9.93 -23.36
N SER A 32 5.54 9.73 -22.12
CA SER A 32 4.76 8.57 -21.65
C SER A 32 5.51 7.23 -21.67
N ALA A 33 6.42 7.02 -20.71
CA ALA A 33 7.02 5.70 -20.52
C ALA A 33 5.95 4.72 -19.96
N ASN A 34 5.59 3.72 -20.76
CA ASN A 34 4.77 2.60 -20.33
C ASN A 34 5.55 1.73 -19.33
N ASP A 35 4.87 1.20 -18.31
CA ASP A 35 5.45 0.31 -17.29
C ASP A 35 6.26 -0.85 -17.91
N ALA A 36 5.89 -1.32 -19.11
CA ALA A 36 6.56 -2.40 -19.84
C ALA A 36 8.00 -2.07 -20.30
N ASP A 37 8.26 -0.85 -20.77
CA ASP A 37 9.58 -0.46 -21.29
C ASP A 37 10.59 -0.36 -20.14
N PHE A 38 10.15 0.15 -18.99
CA PHE A 38 11.00 0.22 -17.79
C PHE A 38 11.22 -1.14 -17.15
N MET A 39 10.19 -2.00 -17.09
CA MET A 39 10.34 -3.39 -16.64
C MET A 39 11.40 -4.12 -17.49
N THR A 40 11.43 -3.88 -18.79
CA THR A 40 12.46 -4.41 -19.69
C THR A 40 13.86 -3.92 -19.30
N ILE A 41 14.00 -2.62 -18.97
CA ILE A 41 15.28 -2.03 -18.53
C ILE A 41 15.75 -2.61 -17.18
N ILE A 42 14.87 -2.73 -16.18
CA ILE A 42 15.26 -3.31 -14.87
C ILE A 42 15.71 -4.75 -15.07
N VAL A 43 14.92 -5.56 -15.79
CA VAL A 43 15.23 -6.97 -16.06
C VAL A 43 16.59 -7.08 -16.77
N ASP A 44 16.85 -6.24 -17.76
CA ASP A 44 18.13 -6.23 -18.49
C ASP A 44 19.32 -5.84 -17.59
N GLU A 45 19.18 -4.82 -16.74
CA GLU A 45 20.24 -4.42 -15.81
C GLU A 45 20.51 -5.47 -14.71
N THR A 46 19.46 -6.09 -14.15
CA THR A 46 19.63 -7.15 -13.16
C THR A 46 20.20 -8.43 -13.77
N MET A 47 19.81 -8.77 -15.00
CA MET A 47 20.44 -9.86 -15.76
C MET A 47 21.94 -9.61 -15.99
N ARG A 48 22.35 -8.37 -16.29
CA ARG A 48 23.78 -8.02 -16.37
C ARG A 48 24.51 -8.19 -15.03
N ASN A 49 23.88 -7.87 -13.91
CA ASN A 49 24.48 -8.07 -12.58
C ASN A 49 24.56 -9.56 -12.21
N LEU A 50 23.56 -10.37 -12.59
CA LEU A 50 23.58 -11.84 -12.47
C LEU A 50 24.80 -12.44 -13.18
N VAL A 51 25.03 -12.04 -14.43
CA VAL A 51 26.20 -12.48 -15.22
C VAL A 51 27.50 -12.12 -14.50
N LYS A 52 27.62 -10.90 -13.97
CA LYS A 52 28.82 -10.45 -13.26
C LYS A 52 29.09 -11.25 -11.98
N GLN A 53 28.07 -11.52 -11.17
CA GLN A 53 28.24 -12.32 -9.95
C GLN A 53 28.62 -13.77 -10.25
N CYS A 54 27.97 -14.38 -11.24
CA CYS A 54 28.29 -15.74 -11.67
C CYS A 54 29.73 -15.84 -12.23
N ASN A 55 30.16 -14.86 -13.03
CA ASN A 55 31.55 -14.80 -13.50
C ASN A 55 32.56 -14.61 -12.36
N LYS A 56 32.19 -13.87 -11.30
CA LYS A 56 33.05 -13.66 -10.14
C LYS A 56 33.20 -14.94 -9.30
N SER A 57 32.13 -15.72 -9.11
CA SER A 57 32.21 -17.00 -8.40
C SER A 57 33.01 -18.04 -9.17
N VAL A 58 32.84 -18.12 -10.51
CA VAL A 58 33.66 -18.99 -11.38
C VAL A 58 35.15 -18.63 -11.30
N ARG A 59 35.49 -17.33 -11.25
CA ARG A 59 36.89 -16.88 -11.10
C ARG A 59 37.47 -17.18 -9.72
N ALA A 60 36.67 -17.05 -8.66
CA ALA A 60 37.09 -17.40 -7.31
C ALA A 60 37.42 -18.91 -7.21
N GLU A 61 36.60 -19.78 -7.82
CA GLU A 61 36.86 -21.22 -7.91
C GLU A 61 38.10 -21.56 -8.75
N ALA A 62 38.34 -20.81 -9.83
CA ALA A 62 39.52 -20.98 -10.67
C ALA A 62 40.82 -20.58 -9.96
N GLN A 63 40.79 -19.55 -9.11
CA GLN A 63 41.95 -19.09 -8.34
C GLN A 63 42.27 -20.02 -7.15
N THR A 64 41.25 -20.63 -6.53
CA THR A 64 41.47 -21.68 -5.52
C THR A 64 42.07 -22.95 -6.12
N SER A 65 41.93 -23.18 -7.43
CA SER A 65 42.52 -24.32 -8.14
C SER A 65 44.03 -24.20 -8.40
N GLU A 66 44.66 -23.04 -8.17
CA GLU A 66 46.07 -22.80 -8.54
C GLU A 66 47.04 -22.84 -7.34
N LEU A 67 46.58 -23.06 -6.10
CA LEU A 67 47.45 -22.94 -4.90
C LEU A 67 47.46 -24.12 -3.90
N GLN A 68 46.84 -25.27 -4.16
CA GLN A 68 46.93 -26.43 -3.26
C GLN A 68 47.34 -27.72 -4.00
N GLN A 69 48.63 -28.04 -3.93
CA GLN A 69 49.09 -29.42 -3.79
C GLN A 69 48.99 -29.76 -2.30
N ASP A 70 47.81 -30.16 -1.85
CA ASP A 70 47.64 -31.05 -0.69
C ASP A 70 46.15 -31.40 -0.55
N GLU A 71 45.89 -32.57 0.02
CA GLU A 71 44.58 -33.22 0.16
C GLU A 71 43.44 -32.26 0.57
N GLU A 72 42.61 -31.83 -0.37
CA GLU A 72 41.33 -31.20 -0.03
C GLU A 72 40.16 -31.84 -0.79
N MET A 73 39.16 -32.19 0.01
CA MET A 73 37.91 -32.83 -0.38
C MET A 73 37.23 -32.04 -1.52
N PRO A 74 36.79 -32.69 -2.61
CA PRO A 74 36.18 -31.98 -3.72
C PRO A 74 34.94 -31.24 -3.22
N VAL A 75 34.83 -29.95 -3.54
CA VAL A 75 33.60 -29.15 -3.34
C VAL A 75 32.42 -30.00 -3.81
N THR A 76 31.58 -30.39 -2.86
CA THR A 76 30.51 -31.36 -3.13
C THR A 76 29.43 -30.69 -3.96
N MET A 77 28.71 -31.46 -4.79
CA MET A 77 27.53 -30.97 -5.54
C MET A 77 26.53 -30.20 -4.67
N LYS A 78 26.47 -30.54 -3.38
CA LYS A 78 25.64 -29.87 -2.38
C LYS A 78 26.10 -28.43 -2.12
N GLN A 79 27.39 -28.21 -1.89
CA GLN A 79 27.96 -26.86 -1.66
C GLN A 79 27.77 -25.93 -2.86
N LEU A 80 27.88 -26.47 -4.09
CA LEU A 80 27.61 -25.70 -5.31
C LEU A 80 26.12 -25.37 -5.46
N GLY A 81 25.24 -26.32 -5.16
CA GLY A 81 23.79 -26.10 -5.11
C GLY A 81 23.40 -25.01 -4.11
N ASP A 82 23.99 -25.06 -2.91
CA ASP A 82 23.76 -24.07 -1.84
C ASP A 82 24.23 -22.67 -2.27
N LEU A 83 25.39 -22.56 -2.93
CA LEU A 83 25.92 -21.29 -3.45
C LEU A 83 25.04 -20.71 -4.58
N MET A 84 24.59 -21.57 -5.50
CA MET A 84 23.67 -21.16 -6.56
C MET A 84 22.35 -20.65 -5.98
N GLN A 85 21.79 -21.36 -5.01
CA GLN A 85 20.53 -20.98 -4.37
C GLN A 85 20.65 -19.65 -3.60
N LYS A 86 21.76 -19.46 -2.87
CA LYS A 86 22.07 -18.21 -2.16
C LYS A 86 22.29 -17.03 -3.11
N THR A 87 22.87 -17.27 -4.27
CA THR A 87 23.08 -16.25 -5.30
C THR A 87 21.73 -15.85 -5.89
N VAL A 88 20.92 -16.82 -6.31
CA VAL A 88 19.56 -16.58 -6.85
C VAL A 88 18.69 -15.81 -5.85
N SER A 89 18.71 -16.16 -4.56
CA SER A 89 17.93 -15.43 -3.54
C SER A 89 18.39 -13.98 -3.36
N SER A 90 19.70 -13.75 -3.25
CA SER A 90 20.26 -12.39 -3.11
C SER A 90 19.93 -11.48 -4.30
N LEU A 91 19.89 -12.05 -5.51
CA LEU A 91 19.53 -11.33 -6.73
C LEU A 91 18.04 -11.06 -6.83
N SER A 92 17.21 -12.04 -6.44
CA SER A 92 15.77 -11.85 -6.29
C SER A 92 15.45 -10.71 -5.32
N ASP A 93 16.13 -10.66 -4.17
CA ASP A 93 15.95 -9.59 -3.18
C ASP A 93 16.37 -8.22 -3.72
N THR A 94 17.50 -8.16 -4.44
CA THR A 94 18.01 -6.91 -5.02
C THR A 94 17.07 -6.37 -6.11
N PHE A 95 16.56 -7.26 -6.97
CA PHE A 95 15.58 -6.91 -7.99
C PHE A 95 14.29 -6.40 -7.35
N THR A 96 13.76 -7.12 -6.36
CA THR A 96 12.54 -6.76 -5.64
C THR A 96 12.67 -5.39 -5.00
N LYS A 97 13.78 -5.11 -4.31
CA LYS A 97 14.06 -3.79 -3.72
C LYS A 97 14.09 -2.67 -4.75
N ARG A 98 14.75 -2.88 -5.90
CA ARG A 98 14.79 -1.88 -6.98
C ARG A 98 13.42 -1.63 -7.60
N LEU A 99 12.63 -2.69 -7.75
CA LEU A 99 11.27 -2.60 -8.27
C LEU A 99 10.38 -1.79 -7.33
N LEU A 100 10.41 -2.09 -6.02
CA LEU A 100 9.65 -1.37 -5.00
C LEU A 100 10.08 0.09 -4.85
N LEU A 101 11.37 0.40 -4.98
CA LEU A 101 11.86 1.78 -4.97
C LEU A 101 11.33 2.61 -6.15
N ARG A 102 11.03 1.98 -7.29
CA ARG A 102 10.48 2.67 -8.46
C ARG A 102 8.96 2.71 -8.45
N PHE A 103 8.34 1.61 -8.06
CA PHE A 103 6.90 1.41 -8.06
C PHE A 103 6.45 1.03 -6.65
N PRO A 104 6.55 1.97 -5.69
CA PRO A 104 6.13 1.70 -4.33
C PRO A 104 4.63 1.46 -4.33
N LYS A 105 4.20 0.34 -3.77
CA LYS A 105 2.78 -0.01 -3.70
C LYS A 105 2.13 0.55 -2.45
N THR A 106 2.93 0.75 -1.42
CA THR A 106 2.50 1.22 -0.10
C THR A 106 3.51 2.21 0.45
N CYS A 107 3.10 3.00 1.44
CA CYS A 107 4.04 3.86 2.16
C CYS A 107 5.18 3.06 2.84
N ALA A 108 4.94 1.80 3.20
CA ALA A 108 5.94 0.92 3.82
C ALA A 108 7.08 0.53 2.85
N ASP A 109 6.87 0.66 1.54
CA ASP A 109 7.91 0.47 0.53
C ASP A 109 8.83 1.70 0.40
N ILE A 110 8.36 2.86 0.86
CA ILE A 110 9.03 4.16 0.69
C ILE A 110 9.80 4.53 1.95
N LEU A 111 9.11 4.53 3.09
CA LEU A 111 9.68 4.98 4.36
C LEU A 111 9.99 3.76 5.25
N PRO A 112 11.23 3.63 5.73
CA PRO A 112 11.58 2.58 6.67
C PRO A 112 10.87 2.80 8.02
N PRO A 113 10.63 1.73 8.79
CA PRO A 113 10.04 1.84 10.13
C PRO A 113 10.79 2.81 11.04
N GLY A 114 10.05 3.60 11.83
CA GLY A 114 10.61 4.49 12.84
C GLY A 114 11.23 5.81 12.36
N VAL A 115 11.29 6.07 11.05
CA VAL A 115 11.75 7.38 10.54
C VAL A 115 10.58 8.36 10.51
N ARG A 116 10.63 9.44 11.31
CA ARG A 116 9.49 10.35 11.56
C ARG A 116 9.54 11.69 10.81
N ASP A 117 10.70 12.07 10.28
CA ASP A 117 10.92 13.40 9.65
C ASP A 117 10.66 13.41 8.13
N ARG A 118 9.94 12.41 7.62
CA ARG A 118 9.67 12.22 6.18
C ARG A 118 8.19 11.99 5.87
N ASP A 119 7.31 12.46 6.77
CA ASP A 119 5.87 12.46 6.52
C ASP A 119 5.56 13.46 5.42
N ASP A 120 5.10 12.97 4.27
CA ASP A 120 4.79 13.79 3.11
C ASP A 120 3.85 13.03 2.16
N VAL A 121 3.48 13.69 1.06
CA VAL A 121 2.74 13.10 -0.03
C VAL A 121 3.68 12.36 -0.97
N TYR A 122 3.36 11.10 -1.22
CA TYR A 122 4.08 10.23 -2.13
C TYR A 122 3.15 9.63 -3.18
N SER A 123 3.74 9.30 -4.34
CA SER A 123 3.04 8.61 -5.42
C SER A 123 3.19 7.10 -5.23
N LEU A 124 2.07 6.39 -5.09
CA LEU A 124 2.02 4.93 -5.08
C LEU A 124 1.61 4.39 -6.45
N HIS A 125 2.20 3.26 -6.82
CA HIS A 125 1.90 2.55 -8.06
C HIS A 125 1.01 1.34 -7.76
N ILE A 126 -0.20 1.37 -8.31
CA ILE A 126 -1.15 0.27 -8.22
C ILE A 126 -1.11 -0.49 -9.55
N SER A 127 -0.85 -1.79 -9.52
CA SER A 127 -0.74 -2.63 -10.72
C SER A 127 -1.96 -2.47 -11.64
N GLY A 128 -1.72 -2.05 -12.89
CA GLY A 128 -2.79 -1.88 -13.88
C GLY A 128 -3.67 -0.64 -13.67
N TYR A 129 -3.23 0.31 -12.85
CA TYR A 129 -3.96 1.55 -12.57
C TYR A 129 -3.04 2.77 -12.62
N THR A 130 -3.63 3.96 -12.73
CA THR A 130 -2.86 5.20 -12.66
C THR A 130 -2.27 5.38 -11.27
N PRO A 131 -1.03 5.90 -11.16
CA PRO A 131 -0.44 6.21 -9.87
C PRO A 131 -1.34 7.14 -9.04
N ILE A 132 -1.34 6.93 -7.73
CA ILE A 132 -2.14 7.70 -6.78
C ILE A 132 -1.23 8.47 -5.83
N ASN A 133 -1.61 9.70 -5.50
CA ASN A 133 -0.91 10.46 -4.47
C ASN A 133 -1.60 10.27 -3.12
N VAL A 134 -0.82 9.89 -2.11
CA VAL A 134 -1.30 9.63 -0.75
C VAL A 134 -0.36 10.28 0.26
N TYR A 135 -0.88 10.59 1.43
CA TYR A 135 -0.05 11.05 2.53
C TYR A 135 0.51 9.85 3.30
N CYS A 136 1.82 9.72 3.38
CA CYS A 136 2.49 8.72 4.18
C CYS A 136 2.76 9.27 5.58
N LEU A 137 2.27 8.57 6.60
CA LEU A 137 2.36 9.00 8.00
C LEU A 137 3.19 8.00 8.80
N SER A 138 4.25 8.45 9.44
CA SER A 138 5.11 7.61 10.26
C SER A 138 4.36 7.06 11.48
N ASP A 139 4.64 5.81 11.84
CA ASP A 139 4.04 5.23 13.04
C ASP A 139 4.70 5.78 14.29
N VAL A 140 3.89 6.36 15.17
CA VAL A 140 4.36 6.94 16.43
C VAL A 140 5.01 5.90 17.35
N ASP A 141 4.59 4.64 17.19
CA ASP A 141 5.08 3.47 17.90
C ASP A 141 6.27 2.79 17.19
N GLY A 142 6.94 3.48 16.26
CA GLY A 142 8.15 3.00 15.57
C GLY A 142 7.93 1.91 14.51
N GLY A 143 6.69 1.59 14.15
CA GLY A 143 6.37 0.63 13.09
C GLY A 143 6.57 1.16 11.68
N CYS A 144 6.21 0.34 10.69
CA CYS A 144 6.09 0.80 9.31
C CYS A 144 5.14 2.00 9.21
N PRO A 145 5.37 2.90 8.24
CA PRO A 145 4.49 4.02 7.96
C PRO A 145 3.08 3.55 7.55
N TRP A 146 2.12 4.42 7.80
CA TRP A 146 0.72 4.32 7.41
C TRP A 146 0.48 5.00 6.07
N THR A 147 -0.40 4.41 5.27
CA THR A 147 -0.93 5.02 4.04
C THR A 147 -2.28 5.66 4.34
N VAL A 148 -2.37 6.99 4.36
CA VAL A 148 -3.64 7.69 4.60
C VAL A 148 -4.50 7.59 3.34
N VAL A 149 -5.71 7.05 3.49
CA VAL A 149 -6.66 6.81 2.38
C VAL A 149 -7.89 7.71 2.42
N HIS A 150 -8.11 8.36 3.56
CA HIS A 150 -9.19 9.30 3.79
C HIS A 150 -8.78 10.29 4.88
N ARG A 151 -9.07 11.58 4.69
CA ARG A 151 -8.86 12.60 5.72
C ARG A 151 -9.93 13.69 5.64
N ARG A 152 -10.38 14.15 6.81
CA ARG A 152 -11.16 15.37 7.02
C ARG A 152 -10.40 16.25 8.00
N GLN A 153 -10.08 17.46 7.59
CA GLN A 153 -9.39 18.46 8.40
C GLN A 153 -9.65 19.91 7.95
N ASP A 154 -10.48 20.09 6.92
CA ASP A 154 -10.90 21.39 6.42
C ASP A 154 -12.31 21.30 5.83
N LYS A 155 -12.92 22.47 5.67
CA LYS A 155 -14.25 22.65 5.11
C LYS A 155 -14.25 22.92 3.60
N ASP A 156 -13.07 23.09 3.00
CA ASP A 156 -12.94 23.55 1.61
C ASP A 156 -13.15 22.41 0.62
N THR A 157 -12.99 21.17 1.08
CA THR A 157 -13.22 19.97 0.28
C THR A 157 -14.66 19.46 0.42
N GLU A 158 -15.39 19.40 -0.68
CA GLU A 158 -16.74 18.84 -0.76
C GLU A 158 -16.73 17.31 -0.72
N PHE A 159 -17.59 16.70 0.10
CA PHE A 159 -17.75 15.25 0.23
C PHE A 159 -19.12 14.76 -0.24
N ASN A 160 -20.09 15.64 -0.47
CA ASN A 160 -21.39 15.30 -1.06
C ASN A 160 -21.29 15.14 -2.59
N LEU A 161 -20.50 14.15 -3.01
CA LEU A 161 -20.15 13.87 -4.40
C LEU A 161 -20.87 12.63 -4.95
N ARG A 162 -20.79 12.43 -6.27
CA ARG A 162 -21.44 11.33 -6.98
C ARG A 162 -20.54 10.08 -7.01
N TRP A 163 -21.10 8.96 -7.47
CA TRP A 163 -20.37 7.70 -7.61
C TRP A 163 -19.07 7.82 -8.40
N PRO A 164 -19.03 8.50 -9.58
CA PRO A 164 -17.80 8.60 -10.35
C PRO A 164 -16.66 9.28 -9.57
N ASP A 165 -17.00 10.33 -8.79
CA ASP A 165 -16.03 11.07 -7.98
C ASP A 165 -15.49 10.19 -6.85
N TYR A 166 -16.37 9.49 -6.12
CA TYR A 166 -15.96 8.55 -5.07
C TYR A 166 -15.18 7.35 -5.60
N LYS A 167 -15.46 6.91 -6.83
CA LYS A 167 -14.71 5.85 -7.49
C LYS A 167 -13.28 6.31 -7.81
N ALA A 168 -13.15 7.49 -8.40
CA ALA A 168 -11.87 8.04 -8.84
C ALA A 168 -11.00 8.57 -7.69
N GLY A 169 -11.62 9.10 -6.63
CA GLY A 169 -10.93 9.85 -5.58
C GLY A 169 -10.97 11.35 -5.84
N PHE A 170 -10.78 12.14 -4.79
CA PHE A 170 -10.89 13.60 -4.83
C PHE A 170 -10.20 14.25 -3.63
N GLY A 171 -10.01 15.56 -3.71
CA GLY A 171 -9.38 16.37 -2.66
C GLY A 171 -7.86 16.44 -2.80
N ASP A 172 -7.21 16.94 -1.76
CA ASP A 172 -5.77 17.15 -1.71
C ASP A 172 -5.18 16.35 -0.52
N PRO A 173 -4.22 15.44 -0.74
CA PRO A 173 -3.57 14.68 0.32
C PRO A 173 -2.95 15.51 1.46
N TYR A 174 -2.62 16.80 1.22
CA TYR A 174 -2.19 17.74 2.26
C TYR A 174 -3.35 18.29 3.10
N LYS A 175 -4.58 18.17 2.63
CA LYS A 175 -5.82 18.70 3.20
C LYS A 175 -6.81 17.54 3.43
N SER A 176 -8.10 17.78 3.23
CA SER A 176 -9.11 16.73 3.19
C SER A 176 -9.14 16.07 1.82
N PHE A 177 -9.24 14.75 1.81
CA PHE A 177 -9.26 13.97 0.58
C PHE A 177 -9.82 12.58 0.81
N PHE A 178 -10.11 11.92 -0.31
CA PHE A 178 -10.44 10.52 -0.35
C PHE A 178 -9.70 9.87 -1.53
N VAL A 179 -8.99 8.78 -1.28
CA VAL A 179 -8.11 8.12 -2.27
C VAL A 179 -8.86 7.53 -3.47
N GLY A 180 -10.16 7.33 -3.34
CA GLY A 180 -11.01 6.69 -4.33
C GLY A 180 -11.28 5.22 -4.00
N MET A 181 -12.52 4.77 -4.23
CA MET A 181 -12.94 3.40 -3.94
C MET A 181 -12.20 2.38 -4.79
N GLN A 182 -11.89 2.71 -6.05
CA GLN A 182 -11.15 1.81 -6.92
C GLN A 182 -9.71 1.60 -6.41
N SER A 183 -9.05 2.67 -6.02
CA SER A 183 -7.72 2.64 -5.41
C SER A 183 -7.73 1.88 -4.10
N LEU A 184 -8.72 2.15 -3.24
CA LEU A 184 -8.87 1.49 -1.95
C LEU A 184 -9.10 -0.02 -2.09
N PHE A 185 -9.89 -0.44 -3.08
CA PHE A 185 -10.08 -1.86 -3.40
C PHE A 185 -8.74 -2.51 -3.72
N TRP A 186 -7.98 -1.95 -4.68
CA TRP A 186 -6.70 -2.52 -5.07
C TRP A 186 -5.70 -2.59 -3.92
N LEU A 187 -5.59 -1.52 -3.11
CA LEU A 187 -4.70 -1.48 -1.95
C LEU A 187 -5.04 -2.55 -0.90
N THR A 188 -6.34 -2.86 -0.73
CA THR A 188 -6.80 -3.85 0.25
C THR A 188 -6.88 -5.28 -0.31
N SER A 189 -6.87 -5.44 -1.64
CA SER A 189 -6.90 -6.75 -2.31
C SER A 189 -5.50 -7.29 -2.64
N ASP A 190 -4.52 -6.43 -2.91
CA ASP A 190 -3.14 -6.85 -3.23
C ASP A 190 -2.48 -7.53 -2.02
N GLU A 191 -2.77 -7.04 -0.81
CA GLU A 191 -2.21 -7.59 0.42
C GLU A 191 -3.11 -7.32 1.63
N PRO A 192 -3.16 -8.22 2.64
CA PRO A 192 -3.87 -7.98 3.89
C PRO A 192 -3.44 -6.68 4.58
N GLN A 193 -4.38 -5.75 4.74
CA GLN A 193 -4.18 -4.47 5.41
C GLN A 193 -4.80 -4.48 6.81
N GLU A 194 -4.15 -3.84 7.78
CA GLU A 194 -4.82 -3.31 8.97
C GLU A 194 -5.31 -1.88 8.70
N LEU A 195 -6.27 -1.43 9.52
CA LEU A 195 -6.86 -0.10 9.45
C LEU A 195 -6.78 0.58 10.81
N ARG A 196 -6.31 1.82 10.82
CA ARG A 196 -6.39 2.73 11.96
C ARG A 196 -7.22 3.95 11.58
N ILE A 197 -8.14 4.32 12.45
CA ILE A 197 -8.95 5.53 12.34
C ILE A 197 -8.66 6.37 13.56
N VAL A 198 -8.16 7.59 13.32
CA VAL A 198 -7.91 8.58 14.36
C VAL A 198 -8.91 9.70 14.21
N MET A 199 -9.58 10.05 15.29
CA MET A 199 -10.69 10.99 15.33
C MET A 199 -10.42 12.00 16.43
N ARG A 200 -10.69 13.27 16.15
CA ARG A 200 -10.60 14.35 17.12
C ARG A 200 -11.84 15.21 17.01
N LEU A 201 -12.47 15.43 18.14
CA LEU A 201 -13.63 16.28 18.22
C LEU A 201 -13.26 17.75 18.00
N ASN A 202 -12.25 18.24 18.73
CA ASN A 202 -11.73 19.61 18.65
C ASN A 202 -10.27 19.67 19.12
N SER A 203 -9.61 20.82 18.93
CA SER A 203 -8.21 21.06 19.34
C SER A 203 -7.86 20.68 20.78
N ASP A 204 -8.83 20.71 21.70
CA ASP A 204 -8.62 20.48 23.14
C ASP A 204 -8.99 19.05 23.56
N SER A 205 -9.56 18.25 22.64
CA SER A 205 -9.97 16.87 22.89
C SER A 205 -8.84 15.88 22.66
N VAL A 206 -8.84 14.80 23.45
CA VAL A 206 -7.95 13.65 23.22
C VAL A 206 -8.43 12.87 22.01
N ASP A 207 -7.48 12.36 21.22
CA ASP A 207 -7.78 11.55 20.05
C ASP A 207 -8.49 10.23 20.44
N GLU A 208 -9.59 9.95 19.74
CA GLU A 208 -10.25 8.66 19.73
C GLU A 208 -9.69 7.81 18.59
N ILE A 209 -9.35 6.56 18.90
CA ILE A 209 -8.67 5.63 18.01
C ILE A 209 -9.52 4.36 17.91
N ALA A 210 -9.85 3.99 16.67
CA ALA A 210 -10.40 2.70 16.29
C ALA A 210 -9.39 1.96 15.42
N ASN A 211 -8.85 0.85 15.91
CA ASN A 211 -7.96 -0.03 15.17
C ASN A 211 -8.68 -1.32 14.81
N TYR A 212 -8.49 -1.76 13.57
CA TYR A 212 -8.96 -3.04 13.05
C TYR A 212 -7.77 -3.79 12.48
N ASP A 213 -7.52 -5.01 12.96
CA ASP A 213 -6.38 -5.77 12.48
C ASP A 213 -6.57 -6.30 11.05
N HIS A 214 -7.72 -6.08 10.41
CA HIS A 214 -7.95 -6.40 9.01
C HIS A 214 -8.90 -5.38 8.39
N PHE A 215 -8.74 -5.10 7.09
CA PHE A 215 -9.64 -4.23 6.35
C PHE A 215 -9.62 -4.59 4.86
N ALA A 216 -10.78 -4.95 4.32
CA ALA A 216 -10.95 -5.22 2.90
C ALA A 216 -12.33 -4.81 2.40
N ILE A 217 -12.38 -4.35 1.15
CA ILE A 217 -13.60 -3.99 0.44
C ILE A 217 -13.74 -4.81 -0.85
N GLY A 218 -14.96 -4.91 -1.35
CA GLY A 218 -15.26 -5.60 -2.61
C GLY A 218 -14.91 -4.74 -3.81
N ASP A 219 -15.02 -5.33 -5.00
CA ASP A 219 -14.83 -4.61 -6.26
C ASP A 219 -16.05 -3.73 -6.63
N GLU A 220 -16.03 -3.11 -7.81
CA GLU A 220 -17.15 -2.31 -8.29
C GLU A 220 -18.43 -3.15 -8.55
N GLY A 221 -18.28 -4.41 -8.96
CA GLY A 221 -19.41 -5.33 -9.16
C GLY A 221 -20.14 -5.66 -7.86
N GLU A 222 -19.39 -5.74 -6.77
CA GLU A 222 -19.91 -5.82 -5.40
C GLU A 222 -20.31 -4.46 -4.82
N GLN A 223 -20.20 -3.38 -5.59
CA GLN A 223 -20.48 -2.00 -5.18
C GLN A 223 -19.61 -1.55 -4.00
N TYR A 224 -18.35 -1.95 -4.01
CA TYR A 224 -17.34 -1.66 -2.98
C TYR A 224 -17.81 -2.00 -1.57
N ALA A 225 -18.56 -3.10 -1.40
CA ALA A 225 -19.07 -3.51 -0.11
C ALA A 225 -17.94 -3.70 0.91
N LEU A 226 -18.16 -3.32 2.17
CA LEU A 226 -17.20 -3.57 3.24
C LEU A 226 -17.16 -5.09 3.50
N LYS A 227 -16.08 -5.78 3.12
CA LYS A 227 -16.04 -7.24 3.15
C LYS A 227 -15.71 -7.77 4.53
N MET A 228 -14.77 -7.12 5.19
CA MET A 228 -14.32 -7.52 6.51
C MET A 228 -13.57 -6.39 7.19
N VAL A 229 -13.82 -6.28 8.48
CA VAL A 229 -12.92 -5.67 9.43
C VAL A 229 -12.55 -6.71 10.46
N GLY A 230 -11.29 -6.75 10.85
CA GLY A 230 -10.75 -7.78 11.73
C GLY A 230 -11.08 -7.56 13.20
N LYS A 231 -10.21 -8.02 14.11
CA LYS A 231 -10.34 -7.78 15.55
C LYS A 231 -10.22 -6.28 15.84
N PHE A 232 -11.22 -5.75 16.52
CA PHE A 232 -11.26 -4.37 16.98
C PHE A 232 -10.37 -4.14 18.22
N SER A 233 -9.74 -2.96 18.31
CA SER A 233 -9.09 -2.43 19.52
C SER A 233 -9.03 -0.90 19.49
N GLY A 234 -8.73 -0.27 20.62
CA GLY A 234 -8.66 1.20 20.76
C GLY A 234 -9.61 1.73 21.83
N ASN A 235 -9.68 3.06 21.95
CA ASN A 235 -10.53 3.76 22.92
C ASN A 235 -11.84 4.29 22.32
N ALA A 236 -12.01 4.24 21.00
CA ALA A 236 -13.27 4.56 20.32
C ALA A 236 -14.28 3.40 20.41
N SER A 237 -15.49 3.58 19.88
CA SER A 237 -16.45 2.49 19.68
C SER A 237 -16.19 1.72 18.38
N ASP A 238 -16.63 0.46 18.33
CA ASP A 238 -16.57 -0.36 17.12
C ASP A 238 -17.81 -0.13 16.23
N GLU A 239 -17.67 0.73 15.22
CA GLU A 239 -18.76 1.06 14.30
C GLU A 239 -18.66 0.33 12.95
N LEU A 240 -17.45 0.07 12.44
CA LEU A 240 -17.30 -0.59 11.14
C LEU A 240 -17.67 -2.07 11.15
N SER A 241 -17.47 -2.79 12.27
CA SER A 241 -17.86 -4.21 12.34
C SER A 241 -19.35 -4.42 12.10
N LYS A 242 -20.18 -3.42 12.45
CA LYS A 242 -21.63 -3.43 12.22
C LYS A 242 -22.00 -3.20 10.74
N LEU A 243 -21.05 -2.70 9.95
CA LEU A 243 -21.23 -2.34 8.54
C LEU A 243 -20.63 -3.38 7.58
N ILE A 244 -20.12 -4.51 8.08
CA ILE A 244 -19.67 -5.62 7.23
C ILE A 244 -20.84 -6.13 6.36
N GLY A 245 -20.59 -6.33 5.07
CA GLY A 245 -21.55 -6.73 4.05
C GLY A 245 -22.30 -5.55 3.41
N TYR A 246 -22.23 -4.35 3.99
CA TYR A 246 -22.93 -3.19 3.47
C TYR A 246 -22.20 -2.60 2.27
N LYS A 247 -22.98 -2.24 1.25
CA LYS A 247 -22.52 -1.62 0.00
C LYS A 247 -22.16 -0.15 0.21
N PHE A 248 -21.19 0.35 -0.55
CA PHE A 248 -20.91 1.78 -0.57
C PHE A 248 -22.03 2.52 -1.30
N ARG A 249 -22.40 3.71 -0.80
CA ARG A 249 -23.52 4.50 -1.32
C ARG A 249 -23.12 5.95 -1.48
N THR A 250 -23.54 6.58 -2.57
CA THR A 250 -23.34 8.01 -2.90
C THR A 250 -24.67 8.67 -3.20
N ARG A 251 -24.72 10.00 -3.31
CA ARG A 251 -25.97 10.77 -3.50
C ARG A 251 -26.81 10.38 -4.72
N ASP A 252 -26.17 9.82 -5.74
CA ASP A 252 -26.75 9.37 -7.01
C ASP A 252 -26.99 7.84 -7.08
N ARG A 253 -26.57 7.06 -6.07
CA ARG A 253 -26.74 5.60 -6.03
C ARG A 253 -27.48 5.13 -4.76
N VAL A 254 -28.45 5.91 -4.32
CA VAL A 254 -29.24 5.68 -3.09
C VAL A 254 -30.74 5.63 -3.31
N GLY A 255 -31.43 4.92 -2.40
CA GLY A 255 -32.81 5.22 -2.03
C GLY A 255 -32.88 6.24 -0.87
N TYR A 256 -33.83 7.17 -0.97
CA TYR A 256 -34.37 8.17 -0.02
C TYR A 256 -33.43 9.02 0.90
N CYS A 257 -32.38 8.47 1.53
CA CYS A 257 -31.63 9.14 2.62
C CYS A 257 -30.51 10.11 2.17
N ILE A 258 -29.57 9.69 1.31
CA ILE A 258 -28.41 10.56 0.96
C ILE A 258 -28.85 11.76 0.11
N GLY A 259 -29.83 11.57 -0.79
CA GLY A 259 -30.32 12.62 -1.67
C GLY A 259 -30.98 13.79 -0.91
N LYS A 260 -31.59 13.55 0.26
CA LYS A 260 -32.24 14.58 1.07
C LYS A 260 -31.31 15.20 2.11
N GLU A 261 -30.41 14.41 2.71
CA GLU A 261 -29.55 14.86 3.82
C GLU A 261 -28.26 15.59 3.36
N LYS A 262 -27.92 15.56 2.07
CA LYS A 262 -26.67 16.14 1.52
C LYS A 262 -25.39 15.63 2.23
N VAL A 263 -25.40 14.37 2.67
CA VAL A 263 -24.25 13.72 3.32
C VAL A 263 -23.34 13.04 2.28
N GLY A 264 -22.05 12.94 2.55
CA GLY A 264 -21.14 12.21 1.68
C GLY A 264 -21.37 10.70 1.67
N GLY A 265 -20.67 10.02 0.77
CA GLY A 265 -20.83 8.59 0.55
C GLY A 265 -20.31 7.73 1.71
N TRP A 266 -20.93 6.58 1.99
CA TRP A 266 -20.51 5.68 3.07
C TRP A 266 -21.05 4.27 2.89
N TRP A 267 -20.50 3.28 3.62
CA TRP A 267 -21.07 1.93 3.70
C TRP A 267 -22.35 1.93 4.53
N LYS A 268 -23.51 1.67 3.90
CA LYS A 268 -24.82 1.66 4.61
C LYS A 268 -26.00 1.07 3.84
N GLU A 269 -27.04 0.69 4.59
CA GLU A 269 -28.39 0.35 4.13
C GLU A 269 -29.35 1.37 4.79
N GLY A 270 -29.70 2.43 4.07
CA GLY A 270 -30.58 3.49 4.58
C GLY A 270 -29.84 4.68 5.23
N CYS A 271 -30.42 5.22 6.30
CA CYS A 271 -29.96 6.45 6.98
C CYS A 271 -28.98 6.14 8.14
N ALA A 272 -28.08 5.14 7.97
CA ALA A 272 -27.13 4.71 9.00
C ALA A 272 -26.40 5.88 9.68
N LYS A 273 -26.09 5.74 10.97
CA LYS A 273 -25.75 6.85 11.89
C LYS A 273 -24.27 7.26 11.88
N SER A 274 -23.34 6.31 11.67
CA SER A 274 -21.91 6.59 11.53
C SER A 274 -21.60 7.04 10.10
N LYS A 275 -20.97 8.20 9.93
CA LYS A 275 -20.62 8.82 8.64
C LYS A 275 -19.39 9.72 8.81
N LEU A 276 -18.20 9.23 8.43
CA LEU A 276 -17.00 10.08 8.40
C LEU A 276 -16.96 11.05 7.21
N ASN A 277 -17.83 10.83 6.22
CA ASN A 277 -17.98 11.67 5.03
C ASN A 277 -19.09 12.73 5.16
N GLY A 278 -19.56 13.02 6.39
CA GLY A 278 -20.58 14.05 6.63
C GLY A 278 -20.10 15.47 6.33
N MET A 279 -21.01 16.44 6.41
CA MET A 279 -20.72 17.86 6.22
C MET A 279 -19.73 18.35 7.28
N TYR A 280 -18.73 19.13 6.87
CA TYR A 280 -17.84 19.79 7.81
C TYR A 280 -18.59 20.95 8.50
N ALA A 281 -18.62 20.97 9.83
CA ALA A 281 -19.42 21.95 10.58
C ALA A 281 -18.86 23.38 10.41
N PRO A 282 -19.67 24.36 9.96
CA PRO A 282 -19.17 25.72 9.69
C PRO A 282 -18.95 26.58 10.95
N THR A 283 -19.56 26.28 12.09
CA THR A 283 -19.35 26.98 13.37
C THR A 283 -19.97 26.20 14.53
N LYS A 284 -19.21 26.04 15.63
CA LYS A 284 -19.57 25.29 16.85
C LYS A 284 -20.28 23.97 16.56
N TRP A 285 -19.49 22.91 16.40
CA TRP A 285 -19.71 21.43 16.49
C TRP A 285 -21.12 20.84 16.32
N GLU A 286 -22.18 21.52 16.72
CA GLU A 286 -23.59 21.26 16.52
C GLU A 286 -24.02 21.37 15.04
N VAL A 287 -24.09 20.22 14.38
CA VAL A 287 -24.73 20.11 13.08
C VAL A 287 -26.16 19.61 13.30
N LYS A 288 -27.13 20.50 13.09
CA LYS A 288 -28.56 20.12 13.10
C LYS A 288 -28.79 18.94 12.14
N GLN A 289 -29.68 18.02 12.51
CA GLN A 289 -30.07 16.87 11.70
C GLN A 289 -29.00 15.77 11.51
N GLN A 290 -27.93 15.74 12.33
CA GLN A 290 -26.96 14.62 12.33
C GLN A 290 -26.28 14.41 10.96
N VAL A 291 -26.02 15.51 10.24
CA VAL A 291 -25.37 15.48 8.91
C VAL A 291 -23.87 15.75 8.98
N GLY A 292 -23.31 15.94 10.18
CA GLY A 292 -21.89 16.19 10.43
C GLY A 292 -20.99 14.97 10.28
N ILE A 293 -19.69 15.14 10.55
CA ILE A 293 -18.72 14.04 10.63
C ILE A 293 -18.93 13.32 11.96
N ILE A 294 -19.57 12.15 11.92
CA ILE A 294 -20.05 11.44 13.11
C ILE A 294 -19.48 10.02 13.12
N TRP A 295 -18.86 9.60 14.22
CA TRP A 295 -18.40 8.22 14.38
C TRP A 295 -19.48 7.36 15.02
N ASP A 296 -19.95 7.71 16.21
CA ASP A 296 -20.97 6.93 16.92
C ASP A 296 -22.06 7.85 17.52
N ASN A 297 -23.06 7.22 18.13
CA ASN A 297 -24.11 7.93 18.85
C ASN A 297 -23.77 8.19 20.33
N LYS A 298 -22.54 7.84 20.77
CA LYS A 298 -22.12 7.76 22.18
C LYS A 298 -20.89 8.60 22.51
N THR A 299 -20.30 9.34 21.56
CA THR A 299 -19.41 10.46 21.87
C THR A 299 -20.07 11.19 23.01
N THR A 300 -19.34 11.46 24.09
CA THR A 300 -19.86 11.96 25.37
C THR A 300 -20.67 13.26 25.26
N LEU A 301 -20.74 13.81 24.06
CA LEU A 301 -21.40 15.03 23.63
C LEU A 301 -22.68 14.78 22.79
N GLY A 302 -22.88 13.60 22.21
CA GLY A 302 -24.10 13.18 21.51
C GLY A 302 -24.13 13.45 20.00
N MET A 303 -25.20 12.98 19.33
CA MET A 303 -25.35 12.96 17.86
C MET A 303 -25.37 14.32 17.15
N ASN A 304 -25.31 15.43 17.89
CA ASN A 304 -25.26 16.76 17.31
C ASN A 304 -23.82 17.20 17.03
N TYR A 305 -22.80 16.51 17.53
CA TYR A 305 -21.41 16.94 17.39
C TYR A 305 -20.75 16.37 16.14
N SER A 306 -20.05 17.23 15.40
CA SER A 306 -19.20 16.88 14.27
C SER A 306 -17.74 16.91 14.70
N LEU A 307 -16.99 15.87 14.32
CA LEU A 307 -15.53 15.85 14.48
C LEU A 307 -14.88 17.00 13.67
N GLU A 308 -13.85 17.63 14.25
CA GLU A 308 -12.96 18.57 13.54
C GLU A 308 -11.99 17.82 12.63
N TYR A 309 -11.51 16.67 13.08
CA TYR A 309 -10.51 15.92 12.37
C TYR A 309 -10.82 14.43 12.37
N VAL A 310 -10.62 13.79 11.23
CA VAL A 310 -10.55 12.34 11.14
C VAL A 310 -9.63 11.93 10.00
N HIS A 311 -8.86 10.87 10.20
CA HIS A 311 -8.25 10.16 9.08
C HIS A 311 -8.45 8.66 9.20
N MET A 312 -8.49 7.99 8.05
CA MET A 312 -8.38 6.54 7.94
C MET A 312 -7.05 6.24 7.26
N ALA A 313 -6.26 5.37 7.88
CA ALA A 313 -4.95 4.96 7.42
C ALA A 313 -4.87 3.44 7.38
N ILE A 314 -4.32 2.90 6.29
CA ILE A 314 -4.09 1.47 6.13
C ILE A 314 -2.60 1.15 6.17
N ARG A 315 -2.27 -0.07 6.58
CA ARG A 315 -0.88 -0.55 6.60
C ARG A 315 -0.85 -2.06 6.39
N PRO A 316 0.13 -2.61 5.65
CA PRO A 316 0.21 -4.04 5.44
C PRO A 316 0.42 -4.82 6.75
N LYS A 317 -0.25 -5.97 6.93
CA LYS A 317 -0.16 -6.76 8.17
C LYS A 317 1.23 -7.35 8.43
N TYR A 318 2.09 -7.54 7.42
CA TYR A 318 3.45 -8.04 7.65
C TYR A 318 4.27 -7.07 8.52
N CYS A 319 3.95 -5.79 8.50
CA CYS A 319 4.59 -4.79 9.35
C CYS A 319 4.33 -5.00 10.86
N LEU A 320 3.26 -5.71 11.23
CA LEU A 320 3.01 -6.09 12.62
C LEU A 320 3.99 -7.18 13.08
N LYS A 321 4.44 -8.06 12.17
CA LYS A 321 5.36 -9.16 12.50
C LYS A 321 6.77 -8.65 12.82
N ILE A 322 7.20 -7.56 12.16
CA ILE A 322 8.50 -6.93 12.39
C ILE A 322 8.61 -6.39 13.83
N LYS A 323 7.52 -5.89 14.42
CA LYS A 323 7.50 -5.44 15.83
C LYS A 323 7.64 -6.57 16.85
N THR A 324 7.29 -7.79 16.49
CA THR A 324 7.37 -8.96 17.40
C THR A 324 8.71 -9.68 17.35
N GLU A 325 9.58 -9.35 16.38
CA GLU A 325 10.91 -9.98 16.19
C GLU A 325 12.09 -9.08 16.61
N LEU A 326 11.81 -7.84 17.01
CA LEU A 326 12.76 -6.88 17.59
C LEU A 326 12.59 -6.81 19.12
#